data_AF-A0A1Y3BW28-F1
#
_entry.id   AF-A0A1Y3BW28-F1
#
_cell.length_a   1.000
_cell.length_b   1.000
_cell.length_c   1.000
_cell.angle_alpha   90.00
_cell.angle_beta   90.00
_cell.angle_gamma   90.00
#
_symmetry.space_group_name_H-M   'P 1'
#
loop_
_entity.id
_entity.type
_entity.pdbx_description
1 polymer ?
#
loop_
_entity_poly.entity_id
_entity_poly.type
_entity_poly.pdbx_seq_one_letter_code
_entity_poly.pdbx_strand_id
1 'polypeptide(L)'
;MESQCKYLLNSIDTNIRDHLTGLARTNSNVQIVSDVDAIVRKDVAQLKDRVLLISGGGAGHEPMFAGFVGPRQLTAAISGSYFASPSAGAIMRLVEQIAQPDSNILFIQANYTGDRLNFGLAIEYLRLHGYKNLGWFVFGDDIAPFVAGGDMFSEECQIKRRGLAGIVFVHRIAGVLSERGQSLSQILDYLNRISLLPPTFATLSRLMINGRIGGTSGAIYSILFTAAHHFIITNLTTNETQQQQQQRIFWLKLLEYCFERISTYGGARINDRSMIGNDYKLIEF
;
A
#
# COMPACT_ATOMS: atom_id res chain seq x y z
N MET A 1 1.23 -40.52 4.31
CA MET A 1 0.57 -39.38 4.98
C MET A 1 -0.06 -38.54 3.90
N GLU A 2 -1.39 -38.65 3.73
CA GLU A 2 -2.11 -37.70 2.89
C GLU A 2 -1.97 -36.32 3.53
N SER A 3 -1.40 -35.37 2.78
CA SER A 3 -1.29 -33.98 3.19
C SER A 3 -2.71 -33.42 3.32
N GLN A 4 -3.20 -33.28 4.55
CA GLN A 4 -4.43 -32.52 4.80
C GLN A 4 -4.29 -31.11 4.21
N CYS A 5 -5.16 -30.77 3.27
CA CYS A 5 -5.22 -29.43 2.70
C CYS A 5 -5.56 -28.43 3.82
N LYS A 6 -4.64 -27.50 4.09
CA LYS A 6 -4.80 -26.45 5.11
C LYS A 6 -5.46 -25.18 4.56
N TYR A 7 -5.82 -25.18 3.28
CA TYR A 7 -6.34 -24.01 2.57
C TYR A 7 -7.84 -24.13 2.36
N LEU A 8 -8.58 -23.07 2.70
CA LEU A 8 -10.02 -22.96 2.44
C LEU A 8 -10.23 -22.45 1.02
N LEU A 9 -10.20 -23.36 0.03
CA LEU A 9 -10.33 -23.05 -1.39
C LEU A 9 -11.34 -24.02 -2.04
N ASN A 10 -12.12 -23.53 -3.00
CA ASN A 10 -12.94 -24.40 -3.84
C ASN A 10 -12.08 -25.08 -4.92
N SER A 11 -11.30 -24.28 -5.65
CA SER A 11 -10.34 -24.74 -6.67
C SER A 11 -9.11 -23.82 -6.70
N ILE A 12 -7.96 -24.38 -7.09
CA ILE A 12 -6.73 -23.62 -7.29
C ILE A 12 -6.87 -22.68 -8.49
N ASP A 13 -7.60 -23.08 -9.52
CA ASP A 13 -7.72 -22.31 -10.77
C ASP A 13 -8.66 -21.11 -10.63
N THR A 14 -9.65 -21.20 -9.74
CA THR A 14 -10.68 -20.17 -9.56
C THR A 14 -10.53 -19.39 -8.25
N ASN A 15 -9.56 -19.71 -7.39
CA ASN A 15 -9.46 -19.11 -6.06
C ASN A 15 -9.37 -17.59 -6.06
N ILE A 16 -8.65 -16.98 -7.01
CA ILE A 16 -8.53 -15.52 -7.16
C ILE A 16 -9.92 -14.96 -7.49
N ARG A 17 -10.58 -15.53 -8.50
CA ARG A 17 -11.93 -15.14 -8.90
C ARG A 17 -12.94 -15.30 -7.76
N ASP A 18 -12.87 -16.38 -7.02
CA ASP A 18 -13.73 -16.67 -5.87
C ASP A 18 -13.52 -15.64 -4.76
N HIS A 19 -12.26 -15.29 -4.46
CA HIS A 19 -11.93 -14.25 -3.50
C HIS A 19 -12.50 -12.89 -3.92
N LEU A 20 -12.29 -12.47 -5.17
CA LEU A 20 -12.87 -11.21 -5.69
C LEU A 20 -14.41 -11.25 -5.66
N THR A 21 -15.00 -12.41 -5.94
CA THR A 21 -16.46 -12.67 -5.83
C THR A 21 -16.96 -12.51 -4.41
N GLY A 22 -16.24 -13.06 -3.43
CA GLY A 22 -16.50 -12.82 -2.02
C GLY A 22 -16.47 -11.33 -1.69
N LEU A 23 -15.39 -10.64 -2.09
CA LEU A 23 -15.24 -9.21 -1.84
C LEU A 23 -16.40 -8.39 -2.40
N ALA A 24 -16.76 -8.57 -3.68
CA ALA A 24 -17.87 -7.85 -4.32
C ALA A 24 -19.25 -8.19 -3.72
N ARG A 25 -19.44 -9.39 -3.19
CA ARG A 25 -20.67 -9.77 -2.46
C ARG A 25 -20.74 -9.12 -1.08
N THR A 26 -19.61 -8.94 -0.40
CA THR A 26 -19.54 -8.33 0.93
C THR A 26 -19.46 -6.79 0.91
N ASN A 27 -19.06 -6.20 -0.22
CA ASN A 27 -18.91 -4.76 -0.38
C ASN A 27 -19.74 -4.26 -1.55
N SER A 28 -20.85 -3.56 -1.25
CA SER A 28 -21.79 -3.07 -2.26
C SER A 28 -21.21 -1.97 -3.17
N ASN A 29 -20.05 -1.40 -2.86
CA ASN A 29 -19.45 -0.30 -3.62
C ASN A 29 -18.51 -0.75 -4.75
N VAL A 30 -18.24 -2.05 -4.85
CA VAL A 30 -17.32 -2.61 -5.85
C VAL A 30 -17.98 -3.72 -6.66
N GLN A 31 -17.48 -3.94 -7.87
CA GLN A 31 -17.93 -4.98 -8.77
C GLN A 31 -16.75 -5.63 -9.48
N ILE A 32 -16.98 -6.86 -9.95
CA ILE A 32 -15.99 -7.64 -10.68
C ILE A 32 -16.11 -7.35 -12.17
N VAL A 33 -14.96 -7.40 -12.85
CA VAL A 33 -14.87 -7.28 -14.30
C VAL A 33 -15.05 -8.65 -14.94
N SER A 34 -15.87 -8.79 -15.99
CA SER A 34 -16.35 -10.08 -16.50
C SER A 34 -15.24 -11.06 -16.89
N ASP A 35 -14.20 -10.57 -17.57
CA ASP A 35 -13.25 -11.44 -18.31
C ASP A 35 -11.79 -11.34 -17.81
N VAL A 36 -11.59 -10.68 -16.66
CA VAL A 36 -10.30 -10.54 -16.00
C VAL A 36 -10.49 -10.53 -14.49
N ASP A 37 -9.48 -11.02 -13.76
CA ASP A 37 -9.48 -11.00 -12.30
C ASP A 37 -9.21 -9.59 -11.78
N ALA A 38 -10.24 -8.74 -11.86
CA ALA A 38 -10.17 -7.37 -11.40
C ALA A 38 -11.44 -6.96 -10.64
N ILE A 39 -11.24 -6.03 -9.72
CA ILE A 39 -12.28 -5.33 -8.98
C ILE A 39 -12.24 -3.86 -9.37
N VAL A 40 -13.40 -3.27 -9.61
CA VAL A 40 -13.58 -1.85 -9.93
C VAL A 40 -14.67 -1.25 -9.04
N ARG A 41 -14.58 0.05 -8.76
CA ARG A 41 -15.68 0.80 -8.13
C ARG A 41 -16.94 0.72 -8.99
N LYS A 42 -18.12 0.58 -8.36
CA LYS A 42 -19.40 0.60 -9.09
C LYS A 42 -19.74 1.95 -9.69
N ASP A 43 -19.29 3.03 -9.07
CA ASP A 43 -19.52 4.41 -9.52
C ASP A 43 -18.51 4.88 -10.58
N VAL A 44 -17.67 4.00 -11.14
CA VAL A 44 -16.59 4.38 -12.09
C VAL A 44 -17.07 5.22 -13.26
N ALA A 45 -18.28 4.97 -13.79
CA ALA A 45 -18.87 5.73 -14.89
C ALA A 45 -19.16 7.21 -14.55
N GLN A 46 -19.21 7.55 -13.25
CA GLN A 46 -19.45 8.91 -12.74
C GLN A 46 -18.14 9.68 -12.53
N LEU A 47 -16.97 9.02 -12.65
CA LEU A 47 -15.65 9.59 -12.35
C LEU A 47 -14.98 10.25 -13.57
N LYS A 48 -15.75 10.73 -14.56
CA LYS A 48 -15.23 11.23 -15.85
C LYS A 48 -14.24 12.39 -15.71
N ASP A 49 -14.49 13.29 -14.74
CA ASP A 49 -13.64 14.45 -14.47
C ASP A 49 -12.51 14.15 -13.47
N ARG A 50 -12.34 12.89 -13.08
CA ARG A 50 -11.35 12.44 -12.10
C ARG A 50 -10.23 11.65 -12.78
N VAL A 51 -9.11 11.53 -12.08
CA VAL A 51 -8.02 10.64 -12.50
C VAL A 51 -8.34 9.22 -12.01
N LEU A 52 -8.55 8.29 -12.93
CA LEU A 52 -8.78 6.89 -12.61
C LEU A 52 -7.47 6.27 -12.13
N LEU A 53 -7.48 5.74 -10.91
CA LEU A 53 -6.31 5.15 -10.29
C LEU A 53 -6.36 3.63 -10.43
N ILE A 54 -5.42 3.08 -11.18
CA ILE A 54 -5.35 1.64 -11.45
C ILE A 54 -4.05 1.09 -10.84
N SER A 55 -4.20 0.03 -10.05
CA SER A 55 -3.06 -0.72 -9.51
C SER A 55 -3.28 -2.21 -9.72
N GLY A 56 -2.29 -3.02 -9.35
CA GLY A 56 -2.38 -4.46 -9.50
C GLY A 56 -1.04 -5.15 -9.32
N GLY A 57 -1.10 -6.47 -9.31
CA GLY A 57 0.05 -7.34 -9.11
C GLY A 57 -0.41 -8.78 -8.85
N GLY A 58 0.53 -9.63 -8.43
CA GLY A 58 0.20 -11.02 -8.11
C GLY A 58 -0.71 -11.17 -6.89
N ALA A 59 -1.57 -12.19 -6.91
CA ALA A 59 -2.35 -12.61 -5.75
C ALA A 59 -1.46 -13.11 -4.61
N GLY A 60 -2.01 -13.20 -3.40
CA GLY A 60 -1.27 -13.60 -2.18
C GLY A 60 -0.79 -12.43 -1.33
N HIS A 61 -1.14 -11.20 -1.69
CA HIS A 61 -0.85 -9.98 -0.95
C HIS A 61 -2.11 -9.32 -0.37
N GLU A 62 -3.24 -10.03 -0.35
CA GLU A 62 -4.51 -9.54 0.17
C GLU A 62 -4.35 -8.94 1.58
N PRO A 63 -4.93 -7.76 1.86
CA PRO A 63 -5.95 -7.05 1.07
C PRO A 63 -5.42 -6.27 -0.15
N MET A 64 -4.11 -6.23 -0.39
CA MET A 64 -3.54 -5.58 -1.57
C MET A 64 -3.77 -6.44 -2.82
N PHE A 65 -4.31 -5.92 -3.93
CA PHE A 65 -4.73 -4.54 -4.20
C PHE A 65 -6.25 -4.34 -4.10
N ALA A 66 -7.04 -5.41 -4.25
CA ALA A 66 -8.50 -5.34 -4.40
C ALA A 66 -9.22 -4.73 -3.19
N GLY A 67 -8.72 -4.94 -1.97
CA GLY A 67 -9.28 -4.36 -0.75
C GLY A 67 -9.11 -2.84 -0.63
N PHE A 68 -8.29 -2.23 -1.49
CA PHE A 68 -8.06 -0.79 -1.55
C PHE A 68 -8.84 -0.09 -2.68
N VAL A 69 -9.77 -0.78 -3.32
CA VAL A 69 -10.66 -0.20 -4.33
C VAL A 69 -11.84 0.47 -3.66
N GLY A 70 -11.98 1.79 -3.86
CA GLY A 70 -13.02 2.59 -3.25
C GLY A 70 -12.77 4.10 -3.30
N PRO A 71 -13.73 4.90 -2.79
CA PRO A 71 -13.61 6.36 -2.72
C PRO A 71 -12.34 6.80 -1.98
N ARG A 72 -11.64 7.80 -2.52
CA ARG A 72 -10.37 8.33 -1.97
C ARG A 72 -9.24 7.28 -1.88
N GLN A 73 -9.28 6.24 -2.70
CA GLN A 73 -8.22 5.24 -2.91
C GLN A 73 -8.21 4.82 -4.39
N LEU A 74 -8.10 3.53 -4.71
CA LEU A 74 -8.05 3.04 -6.10
C LEU A 74 -9.42 3.04 -6.77
N THR A 75 -9.42 3.31 -8.08
CA THR A 75 -10.59 3.12 -8.94
C THR A 75 -10.76 1.66 -9.32
N ALA A 76 -9.66 0.99 -9.66
CA ALA A 76 -9.65 -0.42 -10.00
C ALA A 76 -8.34 -1.09 -9.55
N ALA A 77 -8.43 -2.39 -9.29
CA ALA A 77 -7.30 -3.25 -8.98
C ALA A 77 -7.39 -4.53 -9.81
N ILE A 78 -6.31 -4.89 -10.48
CA ILE A 78 -6.19 -6.14 -11.24
C ILE A 78 -5.24 -7.10 -10.54
N SER A 79 -5.63 -8.38 -10.49
CA SER A 79 -4.88 -9.46 -9.89
C SER A 79 -4.36 -10.40 -10.99
N GLY A 80 -3.07 -10.74 -10.90
CA GLY A 80 -2.50 -11.88 -11.62
C GLY A 80 -2.53 -13.15 -10.77
N SER A 81 -1.92 -14.23 -11.27
CA SER A 81 -1.72 -15.46 -10.49
C SER A 81 -0.93 -15.19 -9.20
N TYR A 82 -0.92 -16.14 -8.27
CA TYR A 82 -0.16 -15.99 -7.03
C TYR A 82 1.31 -15.64 -7.28
N PHE A 83 1.74 -14.52 -6.72
CA PHE A 83 3.08 -13.94 -6.87
C PHE A 83 3.54 -13.65 -8.32
N ALA A 84 2.60 -13.56 -9.26
CA ALA A 84 2.87 -13.23 -10.65
C ALA A 84 2.03 -12.05 -11.12
N SER A 85 2.68 -11.08 -11.78
CA SER A 85 2.00 -9.93 -12.38
C SER A 85 0.81 -10.37 -13.26
N PRO A 86 -0.30 -9.63 -13.28
CA PRO A 86 -1.32 -9.79 -14.31
C PRO A 86 -0.69 -9.59 -15.69
N SER A 87 -1.24 -10.28 -16.70
CA SER A 87 -0.75 -10.16 -18.06
C SER A 87 -1.11 -8.79 -18.65
N ALA A 88 -0.27 -8.30 -19.56
CA ALA A 88 -0.52 -7.04 -20.29
C ALA A 88 -1.92 -7.01 -20.93
N GLY A 89 -2.34 -8.12 -21.56
CA GLY A 89 -3.67 -8.23 -22.17
C GLY A 89 -4.83 -8.16 -21.15
N ALA A 90 -4.65 -8.66 -19.93
CA ALA A 90 -5.66 -8.52 -18.89
C ALA A 90 -5.77 -7.06 -18.40
N ILE A 91 -4.64 -6.35 -18.30
CA ILE A 91 -4.60 -4.93 -17.95
C ILE A 91 -5.29 -4.08 -19.03
N MET A 92 -5.03 -4.37 -20.32
CA MET A 92 -5.70 -3.70 -21.45
C MET A 92 -7.22 -3.89 -21.38
N ARG A 93 -7.69 -5.14 -21.23
CA ARG A 93 -9.12 -5.45 -21.12
C ARG A 93 -9.79 -4.77 -19.92
N LEU A 94 -9.10 -4.67 -18.78
CA LEU A 94 -9.61 -3.91 -17.65
C LEU A 94 -9.86 -2.45 -18.06
N VAL A 95 -8.85 -1.80 -18.64
CA VAL A 95 -8.93 -0.37 -19.01
C VAL A 95 -10.04 -0.13 -20.03
N GLU A 96 -10.13 -0.96 -21.06
CA GLU A 96 -11.16 -0.89 -22.11
C GLU A 96 -12.59 -1.02 -21.57
N GLN A 97 -12.78 -1.75 -20.47
CA GLN A 97 -14.09 -1.91 -19.85
C GLN A 97 -14.48 -0.77 -18.91
N ILE A 98 -13.52 0.00 -18.38
CA ILE A 98 -13.78 0.99 -17.31
C ILE A 98 -13.49 2.44 -17.72
N ALA A 99 -12.83 2.66 -18.85
CA ALA A 99 -12.36 3.97 -19.28
C ALA A 99 -12.60 4.20 -20.78
N GLN A 100 -12.54 5.47 -21.18
CA GLN A 100 -12.60 5.92 -22.57
C GLN A 100 -11.22 6.49 -22.99
N PRO A 101 -10.92 6.61 -24.29
CA PRO A 101 -9.62 7.12 -24.77
C PRO A 101 -9.24 8.53 -24.27
N ASP A 102 -10.21 9.36 -23.90
CA ASP A 102 -10.02 10.70 -23.33
C ASP A 102 -9.87 10.70 -21.79
N SER A 103 -10.12 9.57 -21.12
CA SER A 103 -10.06 9.45 -19.66
C SER A 103 -8.64 9.67 -19.14
N ASN A 104 -8.54 10.31 -17.98
CA ASN A 104 -7.27 10.49 -17.28
C ASN A 104 -6.98 9.25 -16.42
N ILE A 105 -5.90 8.53 -16.71
CA ILE A 105 -5.57 7.28 -16.02
C ILE A 105 -4.18 7.38 -15.44
N LEU A 106 -4.04 7.05 -14.15
CA LEU A 106 -2.76 6.89 -13.47
C LEU A 106 -2.59 5.45 -13.03
N PHE A 107 -1.58 4.79 -13.59
CA PHE A 107 -1.18 3.48 -13.14
C PHE A 107 -0.15 3.60 -12.01
N ILE A 108 -0.40 2.93 -10.88
CA ILE A 108 0.46 2.92 -9.69
C ILE A 108 0.90 1.48 -9.44
N GLN A 109 2.19 1.17 -9.54
CA GLN A 109 2.69 -0.19 -9.34
C GLN A 109 3.85 -0.25 -8.35
N ALA A 110 3.97 -1.41 -7.71
CA ALA A 110 5.18 -1.77 -7.00
C ALA A 110 6.34 -2.02 -7.99
N ASN A 111 7.56 -1.70 -7.57
CA ASN A 111 8.76 -1.85 -8.40
C ASN A 111 9.21 -3.32 -8.46
N TYR A 112 8.49 -4.14 -9.22
CA TYR A 112 8.90 -5.49 -9.60
C TYR A 112 9.00 -5.60 -11.11
N THR A 113 9.95 -6.40 -11.58
CA THR A 113 10.22 -6.57 -13.02
C THR A 113 8.99 -7.04 -13.79
N GLY A 114 8.28 -8.05 -13.28
CA GLY A 114 7.08 -8.58 -13.93
C GLY A 114 5.97 -7.55 -14.06
N ASP A 115 5.71 -6.78 -13.00
CA ASP A 115 4.70 -5.72 -13.00
C ASP A 115 5.08 -4.62 -13.99
N ARG A 116 6.32 -4.13 -13.95
CA ARG A 116 6.80 -3.09 -14.87
C ARG A 116 6.70 -3.48 -16.33
N LEU A 117 7.07 -4.72 -16.66
CA LEU A 117 7.00 -5.22 -18.03
C LEU A 117 5.54 -5.29 -18.51
N ASN A 118 4.66 -5.93 -17.75
CA ASN A 118 3.27 -6.13 -18.18
C ASN A 118 2.48 -4.81 -18.23
N PHE A 119 2.60 -3.96 -17.22
CA PHE A 119 1.94 -2.66 -17.21
C PHE A 119 2.56 -1.71 -18.24
N GLY A 120 3.89 -1.71 -18.42
CA GLY A 120 4.55 -0.94 -19.46
C GLY A 120 4.03 -1.30 -20.85
N LEU A 121 3.95 -2.60 -21.17
CA LEU A 121 3.39 -3.09 -22.44
C LEU A 121 1.91 -2.70 -22.61
N ALA A 122 1.11 -2.79 -21.55
CA ALA A 122 -0.28 -2.37 -21.59
C ALA A 122 -0.43 -0.86 -21.84
N ILE A 123 0.39 -0.04 -21.18
CA ILE A 123 0.39 1.42 -21.34
C ILE A 123 0.77 1.81 -22.77
N GLU A 124 1.84 1.23 -23.33
CA GLU A 124 2.24 1.52 -24.71
C GLU A 124 1.18 1.10 -25.72
N TYR A 125 0.56 -0.07 -25.52
CA TYR A 125 -0.57 -0.51 -26.35
C TYR A 125 -1.72 0.50 -26.29
N LEU A 126 -2.15 0.91 -25.09
CA LEU A 126 -3.24 1.86 -24.93
C LEU A 126 -2.92 3.22 -25.59
N ARG A 127 -1.67 3.70 -25.51
CA ARG A 127 -1.23 4.91 -26.23
C ARG A 127 -1.42 4.77 -27.74
N LEU A 128 -1.01 3.64 -28.31
CA LEU A 128 -1.20 3.34 -29.73
C LEU A 128 -2.68 3.25 -30.13
N HIS A 129 -3.56 2.92 -29.18
CA HIS A 129 -5.02 2.82 -29.38
C HIS A 129 -5.78 4.09 -28.96
N GLY A 130 -5.07 5.23 -28.86
CA GLY A 130 -5.69 6.55 -28.75
C GLY A 130 -5.95 7.03 -27.31
N TYR A 131 -5.51 6.30 -26.29
CA TYR A 131 -5.54 6.77 -24.90
C TYR A 131 -4.45 7.83 -24.68
N LYS A 132 -4.86 9.10 -24.59
CA LYS A 132 -3.90 10.23 -24.57
C LYS A 132 -3.38 10.57 -23.17
N ASN A 133 -4.21 10.38 -22.15
CA ASN A 133 -3.96 10.87 -20.80
C ASN A 133 -3.56 9.73 -19.86
N LEU A 134 -2.38 9.14 -20.11
CA LEU A 134 -1.85 8.02 -19.32
C LEU A 134 -0.61 8.41 -18.52
N GLY A 135 -0.71 8.35 -17.20
CA GLY A 135 0.40 8.51 -16.26
C GLY A 135 0.84 7.18 -15.68
N TRP A 136 2.11 7.07 -15.34
CA TRP A 136 2.70 5.87 -14.77
C TRP A 136 3.61 6.22 -13.61
N PHE A 137 3.33 5.65 -12.45
CA PHE A 137 4.13 5.81 -11.24
C PHE A 137 4.56 4.45 -10.71
N VAL A 138 5.88 4.29 -10.53
CA VAL A 138 6.48 3.07 -9.98
C VAL A 138 7.01 3.37 -8.59
N PHE A 139 6.54 2.63 -7.60
CA PHE A 139 6.88 2.79 -6.21
C PHE A 139 7.87 1.73 -5.74
N GLY A 140 8.99 2.18 -5.20
CA GLY A 140 9.93 1.34 -4.46
C GLY A 140 10.22 1.95 -3.10
N ASP A 141 9.98 1.24 -2.01
CA ASP A 141 10.29 1.63 -0.62
C ASP A 141 11.31 0.70 0.04
N ASP A 142 11.60 -0.45 -0.55
CA ASP A 142 12.52 -1.44 -0.01
C ASP A 142 13.99 -1.00 -0.06
N ILE A 143 14.57 -0.76 1.10
CA ILE A 143 15.97 -0.38 1.24
C ILE A 143 16.94 -1.55 1.39
N ALA A 144 16.46 -2.80 1.37
CA ALA A 144 17.35 -3.96 1.49
C ALA A 144 18.53 -3.96 0.50
N PRO A 145 18.36 -3.57 -0.79
CA PRO A 145 19.49 -3.49 -1.73
C PRO A 145 20.57 -2.49 -1.31
N PHE A 146 20.19 -1.39 -0.66
CA PHE A 146 21.13 -0.42 -0.10
C PHE A 146 21.87 -0.98 1.12
N VAL A 147 21.16 -1.64 2.03
CA VAL A 147 21.78 -2.25 3.23
C VAL A 147 22.76 -3.36 2.88
N ALA A 148 22.61 -3.99 1.71
CA ALA A 148 23.53 -4.98 1.16
C ALA A 148 24.82 -4.38 0.53
N GLY A 149 25.09 -3.09 0.72
CA GLY A 149 26.31 -2.42 0.25
C GLY A 149 26.16 -1.65 -1.07
N GLY A 150 24.93 -1.46 -1.55
CA GLY A 150 24.66 -0.64 -2.73
C GLY A 150 24.70 0.87 -2.44
N ASP A 151 25.00 1.68 -3.45
CA ASP A 151 24.80 3.13 -3.39
C ASP A 151 23.31 3.45 -3.62
N MET A 152 22.68 4.08 -2.63
CA MET A 152 21.25 4.44 -2.64
C MET A 152 20.86 5.21 -3.92
N PHE A 153 21.75 6.04 -4.44
CA PHE A 153 21.47 6.90 -5.59
C PHE A 153 21.90 6.29 -6.93
N SER A 154 22.54 5.12 -6.90
CA SER A 154 22.90 4.39 -8.11
C SER A 154 21.65 3.87 -8.82
N GLU A 155 21.69 3.91 -10.15
CA GLU A 155 20.63 3.35 -11.00
C GLU A 155 20.40 1.87 -10.70
N GLU A 156 21.46 1.11 -10.44
CA GLU A 156 21.39 -0.30 -10.07
C GLU A 156 20.59 -0.53 -8.77
N CYS A 157 20.82 0.29 -7.74
CA CYS A 157 20.07 0.19 -6.50
C CYS A 157 18.60 0.57 -6.69
N GLN A 158 18.31 1.59 -7.51
CA GLN A 158 16.93 2.01 -7.81
C GLN A 158 16.15 0.93 -8.58
N ILE A 159 16.80 0.20 -9.50
CA ILE A 159 16.19 -0.93 -10.20
C ILE A 159 15.85 -2.07 -9.23
N LYS A 160 16.72 -2.32 -8.24
CA LYS A 160 16.54 -3.40 -7.24
C LYS A 160 15.56 -3.04 -6.11
N ARG A 161 15.19 -1.77 -5.96
CA ARG A 161 14.37 -1.24 -4.85
C ARG A 161 12.90 -1.67 -4.98
N ARG A 162 12.51 -2.81 -4.41
CA ARG A 162 11.14 -3.35 -4.48
C ARG A 162 10.09 -2.40 -3.88
N GLY A 163 8.86 -2.48 -4.38
CA GLY A 163 7.69 -1.85 -3.76
C GLY A 163 6.99 -2.81 -2.80
N LEU A 164 6.91 -2.45 -1.52
CA LEU A 164 6.32 -3.22 -0.44
C LEU A 164 5.08 -2.49 0.09
N ALA A 165 4.81 -2.59 1.39
CA ALA A 165 3.60 -2.08 2.03
C ALA A 165 3.43 -0.55 1.95
N GLY A 166 4.50 0.21 1.70
CA GLY A 166 4.42 1.68 1.59
C GLY A 166 3.49 2.16 0.46
N ILE A 167 3.23 1.31 -0.54
CA ILE A 167 2.39 1.66 -1.69
C ILE A 167 0.94 1.96 -1.30
N VAL A 168 0.47 1.42 -0.17
CA VAL A 168 -0.89 1.70 0.35
C VAL A 168 -1.07 3.19 0.66
N PHE A 169 -0.02 3.86 1.17
CA PHE A 169 -0.05 5.30 1.41
C PHE A 169 -0.09 6.09 0.11
N VAL A 170 0.63 5.61 -0.92
CA VAL A 170 0.60 6.20 -2.27
C VAL A 170 -0.81 6.12 -2.85
N HIS A 171 -1.48 4.97 -2.75
CA HIS A 171 -2.87 4.82 -3.19
C HIS A 171 -3.80 5.80 -2.49
N ARG A 172 -3.65 5.98 -1.17
CA ARG A 172 -4.47 6.90 -0.38
C ARG A 172 -4.23 8.35 -0.76
N ILE A 173 -2.97 8.76 -0.91
CA ILE A 173 -2.58 10.12 -1.28
C ILE A 173 -3.11 10.44 -2.69
N ALA A 174 -2.81 9.58 -3.66
CA ALA A 174 -3.28 9.74 -5.03
C ALA A 174 -4.82 9.78 -5.09
N GLY A 175 -5.49 8.89 -4.34
CA GLY A 175 -6.94 8.82 -4.27
C GLY A 175 -7.57 10.11 -3.75
N VAL A 176 -7.03 10.68 -2.67
CA VAL A 176 -7.52 11.97 -2.14
C VAL A 176 -7.26 13.12 -3.12
N LEU A 177 -6.10 13.15 -3.80
CA LEU A 177 -5.80 14.19 -4.78
C LEU A 177 -6.72 14.09 -6.01
N SER A 178 -7.00 12.88 -6.49
CA SER A 178 -7.96 12.64 -7.58
C SER A 178 -9.36 13.10 -7.20
N GLU A 179 -9.87 12.74 -6.00
CA GLU A 179 -11.18 13.19 -5.50
C GLU A 179 -11.26 14.71 -5.28
N ARG A 180 -10.12 15.39 -5.10
CA ARG A 180 -10.04 16.87 -5.08
C ARG A 180 -10.01 17.51 -6.47
N GLY A 181 -10.00 16.71 -7.54
CA GLY A 181 -10.00 17.20 -8.93
C GLY A 181 -8.64 17.69 -9.39
N GLN A 182 -7.56 17.25 -8.74
CA GLN A 182 -6.20 17.52 -9.22
C GLN A 182 -5.99 16.82 -10.57
N SER A 183 -5.26 17.48 -11.47
CA SER A 183 -4.95 16.91 -12.78
C SER A 183 -3.99 15.72 -12.67
N LEU A 184 -3.98 14.88 -13.71
CA LEU A 184 -3.04 13.76 -13.81
C LEU A 184 -1.58 14.19 -13.59
N SER A 185 -1.17 15.32 -14.20
CA SER A 185 0.20 15.84 -14.07
C SER A 185 0.51 16.33 -12.65
N GLN A 186 -0.44 17.00 -11.99
CA GLN A 186 -0.28 17.45 -10.60
C GLN A 186 -0.12 16.29 -9.64
N ILE A 187 -0.94 15.24 -9.79
CA ILE A 187 -0.83 14.03 -8.96
C ILE A 187 0.52 13.36 -9.19
N LEU A 188 0.92 13.15 -10.44
CA LEU A 188 2.18 12.48 -10.77
C LEU A 188 3.41 13.26 -10.26
N ASP A 189 3.44 14.59 -10.43
CA ASP A 189 4.49 15.44 -9.90
C ASP A 189 4.56 15.37 -8.37
N TYR A 190 3.41 15.42 -7.69
CA TYR A 190 3.36 15.28 -6.23
C TYR A 190 3.93 13.93 -5.77
N LEU A 191 3.51 12.83 -6.42
CA LEU A 191 3.99 11.49 -6.10
C LEU A 191 5.50 11.34 -6.34
N ASN A 192 6.02 11.90 -7.43
CA ASN A 192 7.45 11.90 -7.72
C ASN A 192 8.24 12.64 -6.65
N ARG A 193 7.77 13.82 -6.20
CA ARG A 193 8.45 14.59 -5.14
C ARG A 193 8.52 13.84 -3.81
N ILE A 194 7.43 13.20 -3.38
CA ILE A 194 7.42 12.45 -2.12
C ILE A 194 8.23 11.14 -2.23
N SER A 195 8.34 10.56 -3.43
CA SER A 195 9.14 9.36 -3.70
C SER A 195 10.65 9.65 -3.75
N LEU A 196 11.01 10.87 -4.14
CA LEU A 196 12.39 11.36 -4.20
C LEU A 196 12.95 11.76 -2.84
N LEU A 197 12.14 11.80 -1.77
CA LEU A 197 12.62 12.02 -0.41
C LEU A 197 13.38 10.77 0.09
N PRO A 198 14.72 10.82 0.17
CA PRO A 198 15.54 9.69 0.56
C PRO A 198 15.81 9.83 2.07
N PRO A 199 14.84 9.60 2.99
CA PRO A 199 14.58 8.26 3.54
C PRO A 199 13.23 8.12 4.29
N THR A 200 12.15 8.83 3.92
CA THR A 200 10.97 8.93 4.82
C THR A 200 10.31 7.58 5.10
N PHE A 201 10.36 6.65 4.13
CA PHE A 201 9.99 5.25 4.32
C PHE A 201 11.13 4.33 4.75
N ALA A 202 12.39 4.69 4.52
CA ALA A 202 13.57 3.92 4.92
C ALA A 202 13.75 3.89 6.46
N THR A 203 13.36 4.97 7.15
CA THR A 203 13.34 5.03 8.62
C THR A 203 12.13 4.27 9.19
N LEU A 204 10.97 4.32 8.53
CA LEU A 204 9.77 3.57 8.93
C LEU A 204 9.87 2.07 8.61
N SER A 205 10.49 1.68 7.49
CA SER A 205 10.65 0.29 7.06
C SER A 205 11.75 -0.43 7.83
N ARG A 206 12.85 0.24 8.23
CA ARG A 206 13.83 -0.36 9.16
C ARG A 206 13.27 -0.66 10.56
N LEU A 207 12.24 0.07 11.00
CA LEU A 207 11.53 -0.20 12.26
C LEU A 207 10.45 -1.29 12.11
N MET A 208 9.95 -1.53 10.90
CA MET A 208 8.90 -2.52 10.58
C MET A 208 9.48 -3.87 10.12
N ILE A 209 10.72 -3.89 9.62
CA ILE A 209 11.39 -5.06 9.04
C ILE A 209 12.49 -5.53 9.99
N ASN A 210 12.09 -5.96 11.17
CA ASN A 210 12.68 -7.18 11.75
C ASN A 210 11.57 -8.12 12.21
N GLY A 211 10.63 -8.32 11.27
CA GLY A 211 9.98 -9.59 10.96
C GLY A 211 9.09 -10.20 12.03
N ARG A 212 7.75 -10.01 11.91
CA ARG A 212 6.76 -11.12 11.91
C ARG A 212 5.26 -10.73 11.95
N ILE A 213 4.85 -9.47 11.98
CA ILE A 213 3.51 -9.19 12.55
C ILE A 213 2.65 -8.25 11.68
N GLY A 214 1.70 -8.82 10.94
CA GLY A 214 0.56 -8.10 10.32
C GLY A 214 -0.70 -8.17 11.20
N GLY A 215 -1.64 -7.23 10.99
CA GLY A 215 -2.91 -7.13 11.74
C GLY A 215 -3.01 -5.86 12.60
N THR A 216 -3.93 -5.88 13.58
CA THR A 216 -4.14 -4.85 14.63
C THR A 216 -2.83 -4.42 15.31
N SER A 217 -1.89 -5.35 15.39
CA SER A 217 -0.50 -5.22 15.78
C SER A 217 0.30 -4.17 15.00
N GLY A 218 0.09 -4.02 13.68
CA GLY A 218 0.78 -3.00 12.87
C GLY A 218 0.44 -1.57 13.28
N ALA A 219 -0.83 -1.32 13.63
CA ALA A 219 -1.27 -0.03 14.15
C ALA A 219 -0.67 0.26 15.54
N ILE A 220 -0.52 -0.77 16.36
CA ILE A 220 0.11 -0.69 17.69
C ILE A 220 1.60 -0.39 17.57
N TYR A 221 2.30 -1.02 16.62
CA TYR A 221 3.70 -0.70 16.34
C TYR A 221 3.86 0.74 15.86
N SER A 222 2.94 1.22 15.03
CA SER A 222 2.95 2.62 14.61
C SER A 222 2.80 3.57 15.81
N ILE A 223 1.83 3.32 16.71
CA ILE A 223 1.61 4.16 17.91
C ILE A 223 2.82 4.09 18.85
N LEU A 224 3.37 2.89 19.08
CA LEU A 224 4.56 2.66 19.90
C LEU A 224 5.76 3.47 19.38
N PHE A 225 6.05 3.36 18.09
CA PHE A 225 7.25 3.97 17.51
C PHE A 225 7.11 5.49 17.34
N THR A 226 5.91 5.99 17.05
CA THR A 226 5.65 7.44 17.05
C THR A 226 5.74 8.03 18.46
N ALA A 227 5.22 7.34 19.49
CA ALA A 227 5.33 7.77 20.88
C ALA A 227 6.78 7.75 21.38
N ALA A 228 7.54 6.70 21.07
CA ALA A 228 8.96 6.59 21.41
C ALA A 228 9.76 7.75 20.80
N HIS A 229 9.52 8.05 19.51
CA HIS A 229 10.19 9.15 18.83
C HIS A 229 9.92 10.50 19.48
N HIS A 230 8.65 10.77 19.82
CA HIS A 230 8.27 12.00 20.50
C HIS A 230 8.91 12.12 21.89
N PHE A 231 8.91 11.04 22.69
CA PHE A 231 9.53 11.01 24.01
C PHE A 231 11.04 11.27 23.96
N ILE A 232 11.72 10.64 22.99
CA ILE A 232 13.16 10.81 22.79
C ILE A 232 13.49 12.26 22.46
N ILE A 233 12.79 12.89 21.51
CA ILE A 233 13.06 14.27 21.11
C ILE A 233 12.78 15.26 22.25
N THR A 234 11.74 15.01 23.05
CA THR A 234 11.34 15.90 24.14
C THR A 234 12.20 15.76 25.40
N ASN A 235 12.82 14.59 25.61
CA ASN A 235 13.56 14.29 26.84
C ASN A 235 15.08 14.10 26.63
N LEU A 236 15.56 14.14 25.38
CA LEU A 236 16.99 14.27 25.10
C LEU A 236 17.44 15.73 25.28
N THR A 237 17.84 16.09 26.49
CA THR A 237 18.67 17.29 26.68
C THR A 237 20.13 16.96 26.41
N THR A 238 20.76 17.72 25.52
CA THR A 238 22.21 17.67 25.26
C THR A 238 22.97 18.02 26.53
N ASN A 239 23.43 17.02 27.28
CA ASN A 239 24.52 17.17 28.25
C ASN A 239 25.22 15.81 28.43
N GLU A 240 26.42 15.72 27.85
CA GLU A 240 27.29 14.54 27.87
C GLU A 240 28.07 14.46 29.18
N THR A 241 27.46 14.03 30.29
CA THR A 241 28.22 13.47 31.43
C THR A 241 27.31 12.82 32.48
N GLN A 242 26.86 11.58 32.24
CA GLN A 242 26.45 10.58 33.27
C GLN A 242 25.97 9.27 32.58
N GLN A 243 26.87 8.69 31.79
CA GLN A 243 26.54 7.99 30.54
C GLN A 243 26.07 6.52 30.62
N GLN A 244 25.72 5.94 31.78
CA GLN A 244 25.20 4.55 31.80
C GLN A 244 24.01 4.27 32.72
N GLN A 245 24.00 4.78 33.96
CA GLN A 245 22.88 4.52 34.88
C GLN A 245 21.65 5.36 34.54
N GLN A 246 21.85 6.60 34.09
CA GLN A 246 20.78 7.45 33.55
C GLN A 246 20.17 6.89 32.26
N GLN A 247 20.98 6.22 31.43
CA GLN A 247 20.47 5.58 30.22
C GLN A 247 19.45 4.48 30.56
N ARG A 248 19.69 3.66 31.58
CA ARG A 248 18.73 2.61 31.99
C ARG A 248 17.40 3.19 32.44
N ILE A 249 17.44 4.24 33.26
CA ILE A 249 16.24 4.94 33.75
C ILE A 249 15.50 5.62 32.59
N PHE A 250 16.24 6.21 31.65
CA PHE A 250 15.68 6.83 30.45
C PHE A 250 14.91 5.82 29.60
N TRP A 251 15.50 4.66 29.32
CA TRP A 251 14.84 3.61 28.53
C TRP A 251 13.62 3.02 29.23
N LEU A 252 13.65 2.90 30.57
CA LEU A 252 12.48 2.51 31.37
C LEU A 252 11.33 3.52 31.24
N LYS A 253 11.61 4.81 31.42
CA LYS A 253 10.58 5.86 31.29
C LYS A 253 10.03 5.98 29.87
N LEU A 254 10.88 5.79 28.87
CA LEU A 254 10.46 5.74 27.47
C LEU A 254 9.47 4.59 27.24
N LEU A 255 9.79 3.40 27.76
CA LEU A 255 8.95 2.22 27.58
C LEU A 255 7.57 2.42 28.26
N GLU A 256 7.56 2.96 29.48
CA GLU A 256 6.33 3.32 30.19
C GLU A 256 5.47 4.31 29.38
N TYR A 257 6.10 5.38 28.86
CA TYR A 257 5.41 6.37 28.03
C TYR A 257 4.80 5.75 26.76
N CYS A 258 5.52 4.83 26.11
CA CYS A 258 5.01 4.19 24.91
C CYS A 258 3.80 3.28 25.21
N PHE A 259 3.82 2.56 26.34
CA PHE A 259 2.68 1.74 26.76
C PHE A 259 1.45 2.56 27.12
N GLU A 260 1.64 3.71 27.77
CA GLU A 260 0.56 4.66 28.06
C GLU A 260 -0.11 5.15 26.77
N ARG A 261 0.68 5.49 25.73
CA ARG A 261 0.17 5.96 24.44
C ARG A 261 -0.54 4.86 23.67
N ILE A 262 -0.02 3.64 23.69
CA ILE A 262 -0.71 2.47 23.15
C ILE A 262 -2.08 2.29 23.82
N SER A 263 -2.15 2.38 25.14
CA SER A 263 -3.41 2.20 25.88
C SER A 263 -4.39 3.32 25.57
N THR A 264 -3.90 4.57 25.52
CA THR A 264 -4.71 5.77 25.23
C THR A 264 -5.31 5.74 23.83
N TYR A 265 -4.54 5.39 22.80
CA TYR A 265 -4.97 5.49 21.40
C TYR A 265 -5.47 4.16 20.80
N GLY A 266 -5.04 3.02 21.36
CA GLY A 266 -5.46 1.68 20.93
C GLY A 266 -6.55 1.05 21.81
N GLY A 267 -6.83 1.61 22.99
CA GLY A 267 -7.87 1.13 23.91
C GLY A 267 -7.50 -0.12 24.73
N ALA A 268 -6.29 -0.66 24.56
CA ALA A 268 -5.81 -1.85 25.26
C ALA A 268 -5.33 -1.55 26.69
N ARG A 269 -5.60 -2.44 27.65
CA ARG A 269 -5.15 -2.36 29.05
C ARG A 269 -4.12 -3.43 29.37
N ILE A 270 -3.34 -3.21 30.43
CA ILE A 270 -2.44 -4.23 30.98
C ILE A 270 -3.28 -5.46 31.36
N ASN A 271 -2.99 -6.60 30.75
CA ASN A 271 -3.67 -7.91 30.82
C ASN A 271 -4.76 -8.21 29.76
N ASP A 272 -5.03 -7.34 28.78
CA ASP A 272 -5.95 -7.65 27.67
C ASP A 272 -5.36 -8.67 26.67
N ARG A 273 -6.21 -9.56 26.11
CA ARG A 273 -5.78 -10.67 25.23
C ARG A 273 -5.71 -10.32 23.73
N SER A 274 -6.39 -9.26 23.27
CA SER A 274 -6.19 -8.65 21.95
C SER A 274 -6.39 -7.14 22.04
N MET A 275 -5.67 -6.38 21.22
CA MET A 275 -5.50 -4.94 21.41
C MET A 275 -6.36 -4.05 20.50
N ILE A 276 -7.32 -4.60 19.73
CA ILE A 276 -8.34 -3.81 19.02
C ILE A 276 -9.66 -4.59 19.09
N GLY A 277 -10.54 -4.14 19.98
CA GLY A 277 -11.90 -4.65 20.17
C GLY A 277 -12.95 -3.62 19.73
N ASN A 278 -13.52 -3.88 18.56
CA ASN A 278 -14.87 -3.61 18.02
C ASN A 278 -15.67 -2.30 18.18
N ASP A 279 -15.39 -1.34 19.05
CA ASP A 279 -16.42 -0.29 19.30
C ASP A 279 -15.87 1.13 19.30
N TYR A 280 -15.66 1.79 18.14
CA TYR A 280 -15.67 3.27 18.13
C TYR A 280 -16.32 3.90 16.89
N LYS A 281 -17.34 4.72 17.18
CA LYS A 281 -18.05 5.67 16.31
C LYS A 281 -17.10 6.74 15.77
N LEU A 282 -17.40 7.17 14.54
CA LEU A 282 -16.73 8.23 13.77
C LEU A 282 -16.54 9.52 14.58
N ILE A 283 -15.32 10.07 14.56
CA ILE A 283 -15.07 11.48 14.89
C ILE A 283 -15.16 12.25 13.57
N GLU A 284 -16.15 13.14 13.47
CA GLU A 284 -16.28 14.14 12.40
C GLU A 284 -15.42 15.36 12.74
N PHE A 285 -14.88 16.02 11.70
CA PHE A 285 -14.19 17.32 11.81
C PHE A 285 -15.17 18.46 11.58
#